data_AF-A0A822E9Q9-F1
#
_entry.id   AF-A0A822E9Q9-F1
#
_cell.length_a   1.000
_cell.length_b   1.000
_cell.length_c   1.000
_cell.angle_alpha   90.00
_cell.angle_beta   90.00
_cell.angle_gamma   90.00
#
_symmetry.space_group_name_H-M   'P 1'
#
loop_
_entity.id
_entity.type
_entity.pdbx_description
1 polymer ?
#
loop_
_entity_poly.entity_id
_entity_poly.type
_entity_poly.pdbx_seq_one_letter_code
_entity_poly.pdbx_strand_id
1 'polypeptide(L)' 'YLVGDGCSPCCNDLLNAQYCQAQGLIHFGHSCLSSSFDNTQQTISIFYVFYQQSLPSFTD' A
#
# COMPACT_ATOMS: atom_id res chain seq x y z
N TYR A 1 9.56 -1.96 -11.06
CA TYR A 1 9.71 -3.28 -10.42
C TYR A 1 8.35 -3.76 -9.96
N LEU A 2 8.08 -5.05 -10.04
CA LEU A 2 6.93 -5.68 -9.38
C LEU A 2 7.48 -6.42 -8.16
N VAL A 3 6.91 -6.15 -6.99
CA VAL A 3 7.29 -6.83 -5.75
C VAL A 3 6.16 -7.77 -5.37
N GLY A 4 6.51 -9.02 -5.07
CA GLY A 4 5.55 -10.10 -4.88
C GLY A 4 5.12 -10.36 -3.45
N ASP A 5 5.60 -9.56 -2.48
CA ASP A 5 5.48 -9.91 -1.06
C ASP A 5 4.96 -8.74 -0.21
N GLY A 6 3.68 -8.81 0.14
CA GLY A 6 3.02 -7.85 1.02
C GLY A 6 1.63 -8.35 1.37
N CYS A 7 1.48 -8.90 2.57
CA CYS A 7 0.22 -9.53 3.01
C CYS A 7 -0.73 -8.58 3.76
N SER A 8 -0.33 -7.33 3.99
CA SER A 8 -1.02 -6.41 4.90
C SER A 8 -0.65 -4.95 4.62
N PRO A 9 -1.50 -3.97 4.95
CA PRO A 9 -1.22 -2.55 4.77
C PRO A 9 0.01 -2.01 5.52
N CYS A 10 0.43 -2.67 6.61
CA CYS A 10 1.66 -2.31 7.33
C CYS A 10 2.94 -2.75 6.62
N CYS A 11 2.83 -3.68 5.66
CA CYS A 11 3.94 -4.28 4.94
C CYS A 11 4.14 -3.61 3.57
N ASN A 12 4.32 -2.29 3.55
CA ASN A 12 4.69 -1.61 2.32
C ASN A 12 6.20 -1.73 2.05
N ASP A 13 6.58 -1.90 0.78
CA ASP A 13 7.97 -2.10 0.33
C ASP A 13 8.78 -0.80 0.26
N LEU A 14 8.62 0.10 1.23
CA LEU A 14 9.26 1.42 1.21
C LEU A 14 10.79 1.33 1.16
N LEU A 15 11.41 0.43 1.94
CA LEU A 15 12.86 0.23 1.94
C LEU A 15 13.37 -0.24 0.57
N ASN A 16 12.67 -1.18 -0.06
CA ASN A 16 13.01 -1.67 -1.38
C ASN A 16 12.82 -0.59 -2.45
N ALA A 17 11.75 0.22 -2.34
CA ALA A 17 11.52 1.36 -3.21
C ALA A 17 12.65 2.41 -3.08
N GLN A 18 13.11 2.69 -1.86
CA GLN A 18 14.24 3.59 -1.60
C GLN A 18 15.55 3.06 -2.18
N TYR A 19 15.86 1.78 -1.95
CA TYR A 19 17.06 1.14 -2.48
C TYR A 19 17.11 1.17 -4.01
N CYS A 20 15.97 0.92 -4.65
CA CYS A 20 15.82 0.98 -6.10
C CYS A 20 15.70 2.42 -6.65
N GLN A 21 15.81 3.44 -5.80
CA GLN A 21 15.62 4.85 -6.16
C GLN A 21 14.29 5.11 -6.90
N ALA A 22 13.22 4.42 -6.48
CA ALA A 22 11.91 4.57 -7.05
C ALA A 22 11.34 5.97 -6.74
N GLN A 23 10.59 6.52 -7.69
CA GLN A 23 9.93 7.82 -7.54
C GLN A 23 8.60 7.74 -6.78
N GLY A 24 8.08 6.53 -6.59
CA GLY A 24 6.79 6.26 -5.98
C GLY A 24 6.60 4.78 -5.71
N LEU A 25 5.69 4.46 -4.79
CA LEU A 25 5.27 3.10 -4.48
C LEU A 25 3.75 3.00 -4.62
N ILE A 26 3.27 1.93 -5.25
CA ILE A 26 1.83 1.61 -5.31
C ILE A 26 1.61 0.32 -4.51
N HIS A 27 0.79 0.39 -3.47
CA HIS A 27 0.43 -0.74 -2.62
C HIS A 27 -1.02 -1.16 -2.91
N PHE A 28 -1.19 -2.35 -3.48
CA PHE A 28 -2.51 -2.87 -3.86
C PHE A 28 -3.15 -3.71 -2.75
N GLY A 29 -4.48 -3.81 -2.77
CA GLY A 29 -5.27 -4.72 -1.93
C GLY A 29 -5.66 -4.15 -0.57
N HIS A 30 -5.02 -3.06 -0.11
CA HIS A 30 -5.22 -2.56 1.25
C HIS A 30 -5.31 -1.05 1.31
N SER A 31 -6.10 -0.55 2.26
CA SER A 31 -6.15 0.87 2.62
C SER A 31 -4.98 1.23 3.52
N CYS A 32 -4.59 2.51 3.52
CA CYS A 32 -3.45 2.95 4.31
C CYS A 32 -3.67 2.76 5.83
N LEU A 33 -2.65 2.27 6.53
CA LEU A 33 -2.61 2.24 8.00
C LEU A 33 -2.02 3.54 8.54
N SER A 34 -2.85 4.36 9.20
CA SER A 34 -2.54 5.72 9.64
C SER A 34 -1.30 5.86 10.54
N SER A 35 -0.89 4.80 11.25
CA SER A 35 0.28 4.82 12.15
C SER A 35 1.62 4.68 11.43
N SER A 36 1.63 4.43 10.12
CA SER A 36 2.87 4.19 9.37
C SER A 36 3.56 5.49 8.92
N PHE A 37 2.92 6.65 9.11
CA PHE A 37 3.37 7.96 8.63
C PHE A 37 4.13 8.81 9.65
N ASP A 38 4.30 8.35 10.89
CA ASP A 38 5.09 9.09 11.90
C ASP A 38 6.60 9.10 11.58
N ASN A 39 7.02 8.47 10.49
CA ASN A 39 8.40 8.51 10.05
C ASN A 39 8.65 9.76 9.20
N THR A 40 9.13 10.83 9.85
CA THR A 40 9.55 12.10 9.23
C THR A 40 10.62 11.96 8.13
N GLN A 41 11.11 10.75 7.88
CA GLN A 41 12.09 10.41 6.85
C GLN A 41 11.47 9.80 5.57
N GLN A 42 10.15 9.75 5.44
CA GLN A 42 9.52 9.22 4.24
C GLN A 42 9.67 10.18 3.05
N THR A 43 10.57 9.86 2.13
CA THR A 43 10.86 10.64 0.92
C THR A 43 10.09 10.18 -0.32
N ILE A 44 9.46 9.01 -0.27
CA ILE A 44 8.72 8.40 -1.39
C ILE A 44 7.22 8.45 -1.09
N SER A 45 6.44 8.98 -2.04
CA SER A 45 4.98 8.94 -2.01
C SER A 45 4.46 7.52 -2.19
N ILE A 46 3.56 7.10 -1.30
CA ILE A 46 2.92 5.78 -1.35
C ILE A 46 1.44 5.95 -1.70
N PHE A 47 1.00 5.28 -2.77
CA PHE A 47 -0.38 5.27 -3.24
C PHE A 47 -1.03 3.94 -2.88
N TYR A 48 -2.11 3.99 -2.09
CA TYR A 48 -2.85 2.80 -1.68
C TYR A 48 -4.05 2.59 -2.60
N VAL A 49 -4.12 1.40 -3.21
CA VAL A 49 -5.23 0.99 -4.09
C VAL A 49 -5.95 -0.16 -3.41
N PHE A 50 -7.13 0.11 -2.87
CA PHE A 50 -7.95 -0.91 -2.20
C PHE A 50 -9.22 -1.19 -3.01
N TYR A 51 -9.69 -2.43 -2.91
CA TYR A 51 -10.94 -2.85 -3.51
C TYR A 51 -12.04 -2.87 -2.45
N GLN A 52 -13.11 -2.12 -2.67
CA GLN A 52 -14.31 -2.24 -1.87
C GLN A 52 -15.20 -3.31 -2.49
N GLN A 53 -15.21 -4.49 -1.89
CA GLN A 53 -16.09 -5.57 -2.29
C GLN A 53 -17.47 -5.32 -1.66
N SER A 54 -18.47 -5.02 -2.50
CA SER A 54 -19.87 -5.02 -2.04
C SER A 54 -20.33 -6.47 -1.90
N LEU A 55 -21.04 -6.75 -0.80
CA LEU A 55 -21.81 -7.99 -0.71
C LEU A 55 -22.89 -7.98 -1.79
N PRO A 56 -23.18 -9.12 -2.44
CA PRO A 56 -24.33 -9.20 -3.34
C PRO A 56 -25.59 -8.84 -2.54
N SER A 57 -26.36 -7.87 -3.03
CA SER A 57 -27.69 -7.60 -2.50
C SER A 57 -28.58 -8.76 -2.89
N PHE A 58 -28.90 -9.63 -1.94
CA PHE A 58 -29.98 -10.59 -2.10
C PHE A 58 -31.29 -9.79 -2.06
N THR A 59 -31.91 -9.58 -3.21
CA THR A 59 -33.31 -9.19 -3.30
C THR A 59 -34.13 -10.47 -3.27
N ASP A 60 -34.86 -10.68 -2.18
CA ASP A 60 -35.93 -11.70 -2.10
C ASP A 60 -37.05 -11.43 -3.10
#